data_AF-S4P2Z0-F1
#
_entry.id   AF-S4P2Z0-F1
#
_cell.length_a   1.000
_cell.length_b   1.000
_cell.length_c   1.000
_cell.angle_alpha   90.00
_cell.angle_beta   90.00
_cell.angle_gamma   90.00
#
_symmetry.space_group_name_H-M   'P 1'
#
loop_
_entity.id
_entity.type
_entity.pdbx_description
1 polymer ?
#
loop_
_entity_poly.entity_id
_entity_poly.type
_entity_poly.pdbx_seq_one_letter_code
_entity_poly.pdbx_strand_id
1 'polypeptide(L)'
;MNSPLKLKSRLGGRLMNIKVTPVQLSFGTEPHVEDSSLSTDTMDVEVPMGVYVEVATLDDDPAICHLQPQEQFGREYKQDGVLLVNVFAPNPKGLAYLIDFYSYSTRASIEDPPCHIGYTYVLPNMFKPSEGN
;
A
#
# COMPACT_ATOMS: atom_id res chain seq x y z
N MET A 1 5.60 -5.52 22.16
CA MET A 1 5.76 -4.90 20.84
C MET A 1 4.47 -5.09 20.05
N ASN A 2 3.91 -4.02 19.48
CA ASN A 2 2.65 -4.04 18.74
C ASN A 2 2.97 -4.16 17.24
N SER A 3 3.05 -5.38 16.71
CA SER A 3 3.15 -5.56 15.26
C SER A 3 1.80 -5.19 14.62
N PRO A 4 1.76 -4.28 13.64
CA PRO A 4 0.53 -3.92 12.92
C PRO A 4 0.02 -5.07 12.04
N LEU A 5 0.86 -6.06 11.72
CA LEU A 5 0.51 -7.20 10.89
C LEU A 5 0.30 -8.46 11.73
N LYS A 6 -0.91 -9.02 11.65
CA LYS A 6 -1.24 -10.36 12.15
C LYS A 6 -1.25 -11.36 11.00
N LEU A 7 -0.07 -11.86 10.65
CA LEU A 7 0.09 -12.82 9.56
C LEU A 7 -0.45 -14.21 9.96
N LYS A 8 -1.01 -14.94 8.98
CA LYS A 8 -1.33 -16.36 9.15
C LYS A 8 -0.03 -17.13 9.44
N SER A 9 -0.09 -18.19 10.25
CA SER A 9 1.08 -18.98 10.67
C SER A 9 2.01 -19.41 9.53
N ARG A 10 1.44 -19.78 8.37
CA ARG A 10 2.18 -20.16 7.15
C ARG A 10 3.03 -19.05 6.52
N LEU A 11 2.78 -17.79 6.89
CA LEU A 11 3.49 -16.59 6.46
C LEU A 11 4.38 -16.03 7.58
N GLY A 12 4.42 -16.67 8.75
CA GLY A 12 5.25 -16.25 9.86
C GLY A 12 6.74 -16.25 9.48
N GLY A 13 7.46 -15.21 9.89
CA GLY A 13 8.89 -15.06 9.63
C GLY A 13 9.27 -14.73 8.17
N ARG A 14 8.29 -14.54 7.28
CA ARG A 14 8.57 -14.09 5.90
C ARG A 14 8.68 -12.57 5.84
N LEU A 15 9.63 -12.09 5.05
CA LEU A 15 9.71 -10.68 4.66
C LEU A 15 8.52 -10.32 3.77
N MET A 16 7.90 -9.19 4.08
CA MET A 16 6.75 -8.66 3.37
C MET A 16 7.14 -7.38 2.66
N ASN A 17 6.67 -7.20 1.44
CA ASN A 17 6.71 -5.92 0.76
C ASN A 17 5.31 -5.32 0.82
N ILE A 18 5.20 -4.09 1.28
CA ILE A 18 3.92 -3.38 1.45
C ILE A 18 3.86 -2.27 0.43
N LYS A 19 2.82 -2.31 -0.40
CA LYS A 19 2.52 -1.26 -1.39
C LYS A 19 1.26 -0.52 -0.97
N VAL A 20 1.30 0.81 -1.04
CA VAL A 20 0.14 1.66 -0.82
C VAL A 20 -0.27 2.30 -2.13
N THR A 21 -1.48 1.99 -2.59
CA THR A 21 -2.06 2.52 -3.81
C THR A 21 -3.25 3.41 -3.43
N PRO A 22 -3.14 4.75 -3.55
CA PRO A 22 -4.27 5.63 -3.34
C PRO A 22 -5.28 5.47 -4.47
N VAL A 23 -6.56 5.35 -4.13
CA VAL A 23 -7.65 5.10 -5.07
C VAL A 23 -8.73 6.16 -4.89
N GLN A 24 -9.20 6.74 -6.00
CA GLN A 24 -10.28 7.71 -5.97
C GLN A 24 -11.59 7.01 -5.59
N LEU A 25 -12.28 7.51 -4.57
CA LEU A 25 -13.63 7.06 -4.26
C LEU A 25 -14.63 7.74 -5.19
N SER A 26 -15.06 7.05 -6.25
CA SER A 26 -16.18 7.48 -7.08
C SER A 26 -17.50 7.00 -6.46
N PHE A 27 -18.15 7.85 -5.67
CA PHE A 27 -19.52 7.59 -5.23
C PHE A 27 -20.48 7.98 -6.35
N GLY A 28 -20.85 6.99 -7.17
CA GLY A 28 -21.89 6.97 -8.21
C GLY A 28 -22.66 8.28 -8.47
N THR A 29 -22.02 9.25 -9.13
CA THR A 29 -22.68 10.42 -9.71
C THR A 29 -22.33 10.64 -11.18
N GLU A 30 -21.57 9.73 -11.78
CA GLU A 30 -21.40 9.71 -13.23
C GLU A 30 -22.48 8.81 -13.84
N PRO A 31 -23.12 9.21 -14.96
CA PRO A 31 -24.09 8.36 -15.62
C PRO A 31 -23.39 7.04 -16.00
N HIS A 32 -23.84 5.94 -15.39
CA HIS A 32 -23.45 4.59 -15.77
C HIS A 32 -23.73 4.41 -17.27
N VAL A 33 -22.67 4.45 -18.07
CA VAL A 33 -22.68 3.78 -19.37
C VAL A 33 -22.48 2.30 -19.03
N GLU A 34 -23.59 1.56 -19.07
CA GLU A 34 -23.63 0.12 -18.90
C GLU A 34 -22.88 -0.57 -20.04
N ASP A 35 -21.56 -0.68 -19.94
CA ASP A 35 -20.83 -1.76 -20.60
C ASP A 35 -20.64 -2.90 -19.58
N SER A 36 -21.68 -3.71 -19.49
CA SER A 36 -21.67 -5.02 -18.86
C SER A 36 -20.59 -5.88 -19.50
N SER A 37 -19.40 -5.99 -18.88
CA SER A 37 -18.44 -7.13 -18.98
C SER A 37 -17.10 -6.94 -18.27
N LEU A 38 -16.88 -5.95 -17.38
CA LEU A 38 -15.58 -5.87 -16.69
C LEU A 38 -15.53 -6.73 -15.42
N SER A 39 -14.84 -7.86 -15.55
CA SER A 39 -14.24 -8.59 -14.42
C SER A 39 -13.51 -7.60 -13.51
N THR A 40 -13.98 -7.45 -12.28
CA THR A 40 -13.42 -6.54 -11.26
C THR A 40 -12.04 -6.97 -10.74
N ASP A 41 -11.52 -8.10 -11.20
CA ASP A 41 -10.30 -8.72 -10.63
C ASP A 41 -8.97 -8.16 -11.21
N THR A 42 -9.00 -7.30 -12.23
CA THR A 42 -7.80 -6.63 -12.76
C THR A 42 -8.10 -5.23 -13.28
N MET A 43 -8.84 -4.41 -12.54
CA MET A 43 -8.76 -2.97 -12.84
C MET A 43 -7.35 -2.53 -12.49
N ASP A 44 -6.57 -2.14 -13.49
CA ASP A 44 -5.40 -1.30 -13.29
C ASP A 44 -5.88 -0.08 -12.51
N VAL A 45 -5.67 -0.12 -11.20
CA VAL A 45 -5.99 0.98 -10.31
C VAL A 45 -4.97 2.06 -10.61
N GLU A 46 -5.29 2.89 -11.59
CA GLU A 46 -4.46 4.04 -11.94
C GLU A 46 -4.45 5.01 -10.75
N VAL A 47 -3.25 5.36 -10.32
CA VAL A 47 -3.05 6.38 -9.30
C VAL A 47 -3.61 7.70 -9.85
N PRO A 48 -4.52 8.39 -9.14
CA PRO A 48 -5.13 9.61 -9.65
C PRO A 48 -4.08 10.66 -10.01
N MET A 49 -4.36 11.47 -11.03
CA MET A 49 -3.43 12.52 -11.47
C MET A 49 -3.07 13.47 -10.31
N GLY A 50 -1.77 13.77 -10.19
CA GLY A 50 -1.24 14.65 -9.14
C GLY A 50 -1.14 13.99 -7.76
N VAL A 51 -1.35 12.67 -7.67
CA VAL A 51 -1.10 11.88 -6.46
C VAL A 51 0.25 11.19 -6.55
N TYR A 52 1.06 11.34 -5.50
CA TYR A 52 2.40 10.72 -5.41
C TYR A 52 2.56 10.05 -4.06
N VAL A 53 3.24 8.89 -4.05
CA VAL A 53 3.51 8.12 -2.84
C VAL A 53 5.01 8.00 -2.64
N GLU A 54 5.47 8.44 -1.49
CA GLU A 54 6.82 8.21 -1.01
C GLU A 54 6.80 7.32 0.23
N VAL A 55 7.86 6.54 0.40
CA VAL A 55 8.00 5.58 1.50
C VAL A 55 9.39 5.65 2.09
N ALA A 56 9.50 5.40 3.39
CA ALA A 56 10.76 5.22 4.09
C ALA A 56 10.61 4.17 5.18
N THR A 57 11.63 3.34 5.38
CA THR A 57 11.69 2.46 6.54
C THR A 57 12.46 3.18 7.64
N LEU A 58 11.83 3.34 8.81
CA LEU A 58 12.53 3.84 9.98
C LEU A 58 13.46 2.73 10.48
N ASP A 59 14.74 3.01 10.47
CA ASP A 59 15.81 2.12 10.93
C ASP A 59 16.80 2.97 11.74
N ASP A 60 17.65 2.34 12.54
CA ASP A 60 18.66 3.05 13.34
C ASP A 60 19.75 3.68 12.45
N ASP A 61 19.84 3.25 11.19
CA ASP A 61 20.69 3.87 10.18
C ASP A 61 20.00 5.08 9.50
N PRO A 62 20.42 6.33 9.79
CA PRO A 62 19.84 7.52 9.20
C PRO A 62 20.04 7.60 7.67
N ALA A 63 20.98 6.85 7.09
CA ALA A 63 21.18 6.81 5.64
C ALA A 63 20.05 6.06 4.90
N ILE A 64 19.33 5.19 5.61
CA ILE A 64 18.20 4.41 5.06
C ILE A 64 16.86 5.10 5.34
N CYS A 65 16.84 6.03 6.31
CA CYS A 65 15.68 6.80 6.73
C CYS A 65 15.42 8.02 5.81
N HIS A 66 15.33 7.79 4.51
CA HIS A 66 15.01 8.82 3.51
C HIS A 66 13.75 8.45 2.74
N LEU A 67 12.84 9.41 2.56
CA LEU A 67 11.67 9.26 1.71
C LEU A 67 12.10 9.08 0.26
N GLN A 68 11.56 8.06 -0.37
CA GLN A 68 11.83 7.71 -1.76
C GLN A 68 10.51 7.38 -2.46
N PRO A 69 10.39 7.61 -3.79
CA PRO A 69 9.24 7.15 -4.55
C PRO A 69 8.98 5.66 -4.32
N GLN A 70 7.71 5.29 -4.12
CA GLN A 70 7.34 3.90 -3.89
C GLN A 70 7.57 3.06 -5.16
N GLU A 71 8.24 1.91 -5.00
CA GLU A 71 8.48 0.97 -6.10
C GLU A 71 7.22 0.18 -6.49
N GLN A 72 7.29 -0.54 -7.62
CA GLN A 72 6.15 -1.28 -8.19
C GLN A 72 5.46 -2.24 -7.21
N PHE A 73 6.26 -2.91 -6.36
CA PHE A 73 5.80 -3.87 -5.35
C PHE A 73 5.89 -3.32 -3.92
N GLY A 74 6.00 -2.00 -3.79
CA GLY A 74 6.07 -1.33 -2.49
C GLY A 74 7.46 -1.41 -1.87
N ARG A 75 7.51 -1.37 -0.53
CA ARG A 75 8.77 -1.37 0.25
C ARG A 75 8.82 -2.57 1.18
N GLU A 76 10.01 -3.11 1.36
CA GLU A 76 10.24 -4.16 2.36
C GLU A 76 9.93 -3.65 3.77
N TYR A 77 9.12 -4.42 4.49
CA TYR A 77 8.76 -4.23 5.88
C TYR A 77 9.44 -5.29 6.75
N LYS A 78 10.33 -4.84 7.62
CA LYS A 78 10.95 -5.69 8.65
C LYS A 78 9.96 -5.88 9.79
N GLN A 79 9.96 -7.09 10.36
CA GLN A 79 9.16 -7.36 11.55
C GLN A 79 9.53 -6.38 12.67
N ASP A 80 8.50 -5.84 13.34
CA ASP A 80 8.63 -4.84 14.42
C ASP A 80 9.27 -3.50 13.99
N GLY A 81 9.47 -3.29 12.69
CA GLY A 81 9.90 -2.01 12.13
C GLY A 81 8.76 -1.00 11.95
N VAL A 82 9.11 0.21 11.51
CA VAL A 82 8.14 1.25 11.17
C VAL A 82 8.30 1.61 9.69
N LEU A 83 7.20 1.50 8.93
CA LEU A 83 7.13 1.98 7.56
C LEU A 83 6.41 3.33 7.56
N LEU A 84 7.11 4.37 7.12
CA LEU A 84 6.53 5.67 6.85
C LEU A 84 6.01 5.67 5.42
N VAL A 85 4.75 6.08 5.27
CA VAL A 85 4.11 6.27 3.96
C VAL A 85 3.62 7.71 3.91
N ASN A 86 4.13 8.44 2.93
CA ASN A 86 3.77 9.83 2.69
C ASN A 86 3.00 9.91 1.37
N VAL A 87 1.75 10.37 1.44
CA VAL A 87 0.90 10.50 0.25
C VAL A 87 0.60 11.96 0.00
N PHE A 88 1.09 12.46 -1.13
CA PHE A 88 0.74 13.77 -1.64
C PHE A 88 -0.49 13.64 -2.52
N ALA A 89 -1.54 14.40 -2.23
CA ALA A 89 -2.77 14.40 -3.02
C ALA A 89 -3.47 15.77 -2.95
N PRO A 90 -4.12 16.22 -4.04
CA PRO A 90 -4.90 17.46 -4.02
C PRO A 90 -6.10 17.42 -3.07
N ASN A 91 -6.72 16.24 -2.94
CA ASN A 91 -7.85 16.00 -2.05
C ASN A 91 -7.73 14.64 -1.34
N PRO A 92 -6.93 14.52 -0.27
CA PRO A 92 -6.72 13.25 0.42
C PRO A 92 -8.01 12.68 1.04
N LYS A 93 -9.00 13.52 1.37
CA LYS A 93 -10.29 13.07 1.92
C LYS A 93 -11.14 12.29 0.92
N GLY A 94 -10.87 12.44 -0.38
CA GLY A 94 -11.53 11.69 -1.45
C GLY A 94 -10.85 10.38 -1.81
N LEU A 95 -9.78 9.99 -1.10
CA LEU A 95 -8.97 8.82 -1.42
C LEU A 95 -9.16 7.71 -0.40
N ALA A 96 -9.43 6.50 -0.87
CA ALA A 96 -9.12 5.30 -0.10
C ALA A 96 -7.70 4.84 -0.40
N TYR A 97 -7.14 4.00 0.45
CA TYR A 97 -5.78 3.49 0.30
C TYR A 97 -5.84 1.97 0.27
N LEU A 98 -5.53 1.38 -0.89
CA LEU A 98 -5.34 -0.04 -1.04
C LEU A 98 -3.93 -0.40 -0.55
N ILE A 99 -3.87 -1.25 0.46
CA ILE A 99 -2.62 -1.74 1.04
C ILE A 99 -2.43 -3.18 0.55
N ASP A 100 -1.53 -3.38 -0.40
CA ASP A 100 -1.18 -4.70 -0.94
C ASP A 100 0.02 -5.28 -0.21
N PHE A 101 -0.04 -6.59 0.03
CA PHE A 101 1.03 -7.36 0.65
C PHE A 101 1.63 -8.33 -0.36
N TYR A 102 2.93 -8.22 -0.59
CA TYR A 102 3.69 -9.12 -1.44
C TYR A 102 4.75 -9.87 -0.62
N SER A 103 5.14 -11.05 -1.07
CA SER A 103 6.24 -11.80 -0.47
C SER A 103 6.89 -12.69 -1.51
N TYR A 104 8.22 -12.74 -1.49
CA TYR A 104 8.99 -13.62 -2.35
C TYR A 104 8.89 -15.07 -1.87
N SER A 105 8.82 -16.00 -2.83
CA SER A 105 9.01 -17.41 -2.53
C SER A 105 10.44 -17.64 -2.02
N THR A 106 10.63 -18.59 -1.11
CA THR A 106 11.98 -18.96 -0.63
C THR A 106 12.85 -19.58 -1.72
N ARG A 107 12.27 -19.88 -2.90
CA ARG A 107 12.96 -20.40 -4.08
C ARG A 107 12.98 -19.40 -5.25
N ALA A 108 12.53 -18.16 -5.02
CA ALA A 108 12.51 -17.14 -6.05
C ALA A 108 13.93 -16.76 -6.46
N SER A 109 14.15 -16.60 -7.76
CA SER A 109 15.30 -15.90 -8.31
C SER A 109 15.20 -14.39 -8.02
N ILE A 110 16.31 -13.67 -8.15
CA ILE A 110 16.34 -12.20 -8.06
C ILE A 110 15.43 -11.54 -9.11
N GLU A 111 15.25 -12.19 -10.26
CA GLU A 111 14.45 -11.69 -11.37
C GLU A 111 12.95 -12.02 -11.23
N ASP A 112 12.60 -12.93 -10.32
CA ASP A 112 11.20 -13.32 -10.13
C ASP A 112 10.46 -12.23 -9.34
N PRO A 113 9.27 -11.77 -9.79
CA PRO A 113 8.48 -10.82 -9.02
C PRO A 113 7.92 -11.47 -7.75
N PRO A 114 7.62 -10.69 -6.69
CA PRO A 114 7.05 -11.24 -5.48
C PRO A 114 5.59 -11.65 -5.71
N CYS A 115 5.13 -12.65 -4.96
CA CYS A 115 3.74 -13.10 -5.03
C CYS A 115 2.84 -12.16 -4.23
N HIS A 116 1.66 -11.81 -4.76
CA HIS A 116 0.62 -11.13 -3.99
C HIS A 116 0.00 -12.10 -2.98
N ILE A 117 -0.05 -11.68 -1.72
CA ILE A 117 -0.46 -12.52 -0.57
C ILE A 117 -1.83 -12.10 -0.04
N GLY A 118 -2.23 -10.86 -0.30
CA GLY A 118 -3.50 -10.30 0.08
C GLY A 118 -3.45 -8.78 0.12
N TYR A 119 -4.56 -8.18 0.51
CA TYR A 119 -4.71 -6.73 0.55
C TYR A 119 -5.71 -6.30 1.63
N THR A 120 -5.72 -5.01 1.95
CA THR A 120 -6.77 -4.37 2.74
C THR A 120 -6.99 -2.94 2.28
N TYR A 121 -8.21 -2.42 2.44
CA TYR A 121 -8.49 -1.01 2.23
C TYR A 121 -8.42 -0.25 3.55
N VAL A 122 -7.86 0.95 3.50
CA VAL A 122 -8.01 1.98 4.54
C VAL A 122 -8.86 3.10 3.95
N LEU A 123 -10.06 3.27 4.50
CA LEU A 123 -11.00 4.30 4.04
C LEU A 123 -10.71 5.64 4.76
N PRO A 124 -11.05 6.79 4.14
CA PRO A 124 -10.83 8.11 4.75
C PRO A 124 -11.39 8.24 6.17
N ASN A 125 -12.54 7.62 6.43
CA ASN A 125 -13.22 7.67 7.73
C ASN A 125 -12.54 6.82 8.83
N MET A 126 -11.56 5.98 8.47
CA MET A 126 -10.76 5.20 9.42
C MET A 126 -9.60 6.01 10.01
N PHE A 127 -9.20 7.10 9.37
CA PHE A 127 -8.16 7.98 9.88
C PHE A 127 -8.68 8.83 11.03
N LYS A 128 -7.84 8.99 12.05
CA LYS A 128 -8.05 9.96 13.12
C LYS A 128 -7.06 11.11 12.91
N PRO A 129 -7.48 12.37 13.09
CA PRO A 129 -6.54 13.48 13.16
C PRO A 129 -5.46 13.16 14.20
N SER A 130 -4.20 13.36 13.85
CA SER A 130 -3.13 13.32 14.84
C SER A 130 -3.31 14.51 15.78
N GLU A 131 -3.30 14.26 17.09
CA GLU A 131 -3.18 15.35 18.06
C GLU A 131 -1.71 15.80 18.10
N GLY A 132 -1.45 17.00 17.58
CA GLY A 132 -0.18 17.69 17.75
C GLY A 132 -0.44 18.99 18.50
N ASN A 133 0.13 19.13 19.71
CA ASN A 133 0.30 20.41 20.38
C ASN A 133 1.69 20.96 20.05
#